data_AF-A0A447IPI5-F1
#
_entry.id   AF-A0A447IPI5-F1
#
_cell.length_a   1.000
_cell.length_b   1.000
_cell.length_c   1.000
_cell.angle_alpha   90.00
_cell.angle_beta   90.00
_cell.angle_gamma   90.00
#
_symmetry.space_group_name_H-M   'P 1'
#
loop_
_entity.id
_entity.type
_entity.pdbx_description
1 polymer ?
#
loop_
_entity_poly.entity_id
_entity_poly.type
_entity_poly.pdbx_seq_one_letter_code
_entity_poly.pdbx_strand_id
1 'polypeptide(L)' 'MRSCDILIAAGGFLLAGGLIAKAMGGSSSPGPRYVRPAGRREMSAPPRDWDLVDETGDESFPASDPPGTY' A
#
# COMPACT_ATOMS: atom_id res chain seq x y z
N MET A 1 -27.84 -37.12 -27.48
CA MET A 1 -27.37 -37.26 -26.07
C MET A 1 -25.85 -37.00 -25.97
N ARG A 2 -25.33 -35.90 -26.54
CA ARG A 2 -23.87 -35.62 -26.55
C ARG A 2 -23.46 -34.16 -26.40
N SER A 3 -24.38 -33.22 -26.62
CA SER A 3 -24.10 -31.78 -26.52
C SER A 3 -24.33 -31.21 -25.12
N CYS A 4 -25.20 -31.83 -24.31
CA CYS A 4 -25.50 -31.37 -22.95
C CYS A 4 -24.37 -31.69 -21.95
N ASP A 5 -23.69 -32.82 -22.13
CA ASP A 5 -22.58 -33.24 -21.25
C ASP A 5 -21.37 -32.31 -21.36
N ILE A 6 -21.12 -31.77 -22.56
CA ILE A 6 -20.04 -30.81 -22.82
C ILE A 6 -20.34 -29.46 -22.14
N LEU A 7 -21.60 -29.01 -22.16
CA LEU A 7 -22.00 -27.76 -21.51
C LEU A 7 -21.91 -27.84 -19.98
N ILE A 8 -22.25 -28.99 -19.39
CA ILE A 8 -22.13 -29.22 -17.95
C ILE A 8 -20.66 -29.25 -17.51
N ALA A 9 -19.79 -29.93 -18.27
CA ALA A 9 -18.36 -29.98 -17.97
C ALA A 9 -17.66 -28.61 -18.12
N ALA A 10 -18.00 -27.83 -19.16
CA ALA A 10 -17.44 -26.51 -19.38
C ALA A 10 -17.89 -25.49 -18.31
N GLY A 11 -19.17 -25.53 -17.91
CA GLY A 11 -19.70 -24.68 -16.85
C GLY A 11 -19.09 -24.99 -15.48
N GLY A 12 -18.91 -26.28 -15.15
CA GLY A 12 -18.26 -26.71 -13.90
C GLY A 12 -16.80 -26.28 -13.82
N PHE A 13 -16.06 -26.34 -14.93
CA PHE A 13 -14.66 -25.93 -14.99
C PHE A 13 -14.48 -24.41 -14.81
N LEU A 14 -15.36 -23.60 -15.42
CA LEU A 14 -15.35 -22.13 -15.27
C LEU A 14 -15.70 -21.70 -13.84
N LEU A 15 -16.66 -22.38 -13.20
CA LEU A 15 -17.10 -22.06 -11.84
C LEU A 15 -16.05 -22.48 -10.79
N ALA A 16 -15.42 -23.65 -10.97
CA ALA A 16 -14.31 -24.09 -10.13
C ALA A 16 -13.06 -23.21 -10.32
N GLY A 17 -12.71 -22.87 -11.56
CA GLY A 17 -11.58 -21.99 -11.88
C GLY A 17 -11.76 -20.56 -11.33
N GLY A 18 -12.98 -20.01 -11.40
CA GLY A 18 -13.31 -18.70 -10.84
C GLY A 18 -13.22 -18.65 -9.30
N LEU A 19 -13.65 -19.72 -8.62
CA LEU A 19 -13.51 -19.83 -7.15
C LEU A 19 -12.05 -19.95 -6.71
N ILE A 20 -11.24 -20.70 -7.45
CA ILE A 20 -9.79 -20.83 -7.17
C ILE A 20 -9.07 -19.49 -7.39
N ALA A 21 -9.41 -18.75 -8.44
CA ALA A 21 -8.82 -17.43 -8.71
C ALA A 21 -9.18 -16.40 -7.62
N LYS A 22 -10.43 -16.39 -7.14
CA LYS A 22 -10.84 -15.50 -6.05
C LYS A 22 -10.15 -15.85 -4.72
N ALA A 23 -9.92 -17.14 -4.45
CA ALA A 23 -9.20 -17.58 -3.25
C ALA A 23 -7.70 -17.26 -3.30
N MET A 24 -7.10 -17.21 -4.50
CA MET A 24 -5.70 -16.83 -4.71
C MET A 24 -5.47 -15.31 -4.68
N GLY A 25 -6.54 -14.52 -4.83
CA GLY A 25 -6.54 -13.05 -4.71
C GLY A 25 -6.42 -12.60 -3.25
N GLY A 26 -5.41 -13.07 -2.53
CA GLY A 26 -5.07 -12.57 -1.21
C GLY A 26 -4.64 -11.12 -1.33
N SER A 27 -5.44 -10.19 -0.82
CA SER A 27 -5.01 -8.82 -0.61
C SER A 27 -3.85 -8.86 0.38
N SER A 28 -2.63 -8.77 -0.14
CA SER A 28 -1.42 -8.50 0.64
C SER A 28 -1.50 -7.04 1.11
N SER A 29 -2.41 -6.76 2.04
CA SER A 29 -2.29 -5.59 2.88
C SER A 29 -1.03 -5.84 3.70
N PRO A 30 0.06 -5.08 3.51
CA PRO A 30 1.20 -5.20 4.39
C PRO A 30 0.65 -4.92 5.79
N GLY A 31 0.77 -5.88 6.70
CA GLY A 31 0.50 -5.61 8.12
C GLY A 31 1.25 -4.37 8.57
N PRO A 32 0.87 -3.75 9.71
CA PRO A 32 1.47 -2.50 10.17
C PRO A 32 3.00 -2.61 10.12
N ARG A 33 3.60 -1.97 9.11
CA ARG A 33 5.05 -1.95 8.96
C ARG A 33 5.56 -0.96 9.99
N TYR A 34 6.69 -1.32 10.61
CA TYR A 34 7.40 -0.36 11.43
C TYR A 34 7.74 0.87 10.58
N VAL A 35 7.15 2.01 10.94
CA VAL A 35 7.47 3.32 10.38
C VAL A 35 8.40 3.98 11.38
N ARG A 36 9.63 4.29 10.95
CA ARG A 36 10.58 5.02 11.80
C ARG A 36 10.04 6.44 12.06
N PRO A 37 10.25 7.02 13.26
CA PRO A 37 9.88 8.40 13.49
C PRO A 37 10.67 9.33 12.54
N ALA A 38 10.04 10.42 12.11
CA ALA A 38 10.65 11.44 11.26
C ALA A 38 11.52 12.40 12.09
N GLY A 39 12.30 13.25 11.39
CA GLY A 39 13.07 14.32 12.01
C GLY A 39 14.57 14.04 12.18
N ARG A 40 15.33 15.13 12.39
CA ARG A 40 16.80 15.14 12.39
C ARG A 40 17.44 14.17 13.40
N ARG A 41 16.84 14.01 14.58
CA ARG A 41 17.39 13.17 15.66
C ARG A 41 17.35 11.67 15.33
N GLU A 42 16.43 11.28 14.46
CA GLU A 42 16.22 9.90 14.04
C GLU A 42 16.98 9.58 12.73
N MET A 43 17.72 10.54 12.18
CA MET A 43 18.56 10.35 11.01
C MET A 43 19.86 9.63 11.38
N SER A 44 20.23 8.60 10.60
CA SER A 44 21.50 7.89 10.79
C SER A 44 22.74 8.76 10.57
N ALA A 45 22.62 9.83 9.79
CA ALA A 45 23.70 10.76 9.49
C ALA A 45 23.08 12.16 9.28
N PRO A 46 22.79 12.89 10.38
CA PRO A 46 22.18 14.21 10.25
C PRO A 46 23.18 15.20 9.60
N PRO A 47 22.70 16.14 8.77
CA PRO A 47 23.55 17.20 8.24
C PRO A 47 24.10 18.06 9.39
N ARG A 48 25.24 18.74 9.16
CA ARG A 48 25.89 19.58 10.19
C ARG A 48 25.04 20.80 10.53
N ASP A 49 24.50 21.41 9.49
CA ASP A 49 23.59 22.53 9.56
C ASP A 49 22.20 22.01 9.18
N TRP A 50 21.24 22.30 10.03
CA TRP A 50 19.82 22.06 9.80
C TRP A 50 19.12 23.11 10.64
N ASP A 51 18.44 24.01 9.95
CA ASP A 51 17.81 25.16 10.57
C ASP A 51 16.29 25.00 10.61
N LEU A 52 15.62 26.07 11.03
CA LEU A 52 14.17 26.08 11.14
C LEU A 52 13.49 26.00 9.77
N VAL A 53 14.12 26.51 8.72
CA VAL A 53 13.60 26.44 7.34
C VAL A 53 13.63 25.00 6.86
N ASP A 54 14.70 24.26 7.16
CA ASP A 54 14.79 22.82 6.84
C ASP A 54 13.72 21.99 7.58
N GLU A 55 13.54 22.22 8.88
CA GLU A 55 12.53 21.50 9.68
C GLU A 55 11.10 21.79 9.20
N THR A 56 10.77 23.08 8.98
CA THR A 56 9.44 23.48 8.50
C THR A 56 9.14 22.99 7.08
N GLY A 57 10.17 22.80 6.25
CA GLY A 57 10.04 22.14 4.96
C GLY A 57 9.64 20.67 5.09
N ASP A 58 10.24 19.93 6.02
CA ASP A 58 9.95 18.50 6.26
C ASP A 58 8.53 18.29 6.84
N GLU A 59 8.11 19.16 7.77
CA GLU A 59 6.79 19.09 8.43
C GLU A 59 5.60 19.42 7.52
N SER A 60 5.86 20.04 6.36
CA SER A 60 4.80 20.47 5.44
C SER A 60 4.08 19.33 4.69
N PHE A 61 4.41 18.06 4.95
CA PHE A 61 3.81 16.91 4.27
C PHE A 61 2.72 16.22 5.11
N PRO A 62 1.50 15.97 4.56
CA PRO A 62 1.09 16.13 3.15
C PRO A 62 0.82 17.60 2.78
N ALA A 63 1.37 18.02 1.63
CA ALA A 63 1.52 19.39 1.11
C ALA A 63 0.25 20.29 1.06
N SER A 64 -0.47 20.49 2.15
CA SER A 64 -1.70 21.31 2.17
C SER A 64 -1.90 22.17 3.42
N ASP A 65 -1.21 21.91 4.53
CA ASP A 65 -1.21 22.84 5.65
C ASP A 65 0.02 23.75 5.55
N PRO A 66 -0.14 25.06 5.24
CA PRO A 66 0.99 25.98 5.26
C PRO A 66 1.60 26.00 6.67
N PRO A 67 2.93 26.14 6.81
CA PRO A 67 3.57 26.22 8.11
C PRO A 67 2.98 27.41 8.89
N GLY A 68 2.23 27.10 9.95
CA GLY A 68 1.55 28.08 10.78
C GLY A 68 2.52 28.73 11.77
N THR A 69 3.28 29.73 11.33
CA THR A 69 4.04 30.62 12.23
C THR A 69 3.40 32.01 12.23
N TYR A 70 2.37 32.21 13.06
CA TYR A 70 1.80 33.52 13.38
C TYR A 70 2.36 34.03 14.71
#